data_AF-A0A2H0CRF2-F1
#
_entry.id   AF-A0A2H0CRF2-F1
#
_cell.length_a   1.000
_cell.length_b   1.000
_cell.length_c   1.000
_cell.angle_alpha   90.00
_cell.angle_beta   90.00
_cell.angle_gamma   90.00
#
_symmetry.space_group_name_H-M   'P 1'
#
loop_
_entity.id
_entity.type
_entity.pdbx_description
1 polymer ?
#
loop_
_entity_poly.entity_id
_entity_poly.type
_entity_poly.pdbx_seq_one_letter_code
_entity_poly.pdbx_strand_id
1 'polypeptide(L)'
;MSRSWMKPAFSLTRLTSLWTPNNLKKEMLYQTLKFYLARIAVSLILIFGLGFALLFFLHEVALQNVQFDDAAIQWAIIIVCLFFGFIAYGMVGEQRFFNALHFLKNVSPQSNPHEIKNQYENLLSFTYSSYFLPETGKQYRILVVLLYADYLLSIGDETPRALNIYVQAFLQSPKDSRFRKPLLAILNQGRELTPEEMDLLLIMVQQEEIHDPTLTHYLAGLFLKAGQWSGKVEPLFLSALEDKSALSSEIIQFALPIYLAHKRTDELALRFYLFALNYPVNGKDEIENYLAHSYCEGNLAGVAPELHRKCGEVFAGLDSGRQEEIKKQSEQNRIASKLKKIKLLRREDLQDLKRLKVEMGLVAGRMTILMQGVGWLSRKILHGFKWILLRVLDGLINFGKFSLRGKLICFVVLSVSIMLALGFSELVSKNKDNLPPALSTALPAPKASKAKKDDRVFTVQIAAVVSANQADKMVRRLKKKGVEGLYVVKSVRRAGGHWYKIRIGQFPSKEQAGVYANRLVDSKSIKNYFVISLPKN
;
A
#
# COMPACT_ATOMS: atom_id res chain seq x y z
N MET A 1 1.31 30.14 -55.57
CA MET A 1 0.14 30.17 -54.68
C MET A 1 0.20 28.99 -53.74
N SER A 2 0.59 29.26 -52.49
CA SER A 2 0.83 28.30 -51.42
C SER A 2 -0.49 27.78 -50.85
N ARG A 3 -0.72 26.46 -50.89
CA ARG A 3 -1.74 25.76 -50.10
C ARG A 3 -1.03 25.02 -48.97
N SER A 4 -1.06 25.64 -47.80
CA SER A 4 -0.64 25.11 -46.51
C SER A 4 -1.48 23.89 -46.14
N TRP A 5 -0.90 22.70 -46.25
CA TRP A 5 -1.41 21.47 -45.64
C TRP A 5 -1.12 21.52 -44.13
N MET A 6 -2.14 21.85 -43.34
CA MET A 6 -2.13 21.64 -41.91
C MET A 6 -2.23 20.14 -41.65
N LYS A 7 -1.09 19.49 -41.38
CA LYS A 7 -1.05 18.13 -40.83
C LYS A 7 -1.78 18.14 -39.47
N PRO A 8 -2.77 17.26 -39.21
CA PRO A 8 -3.20 17.03 -37.83
C PRO A 8 -2.05 16.30 -37.13
N ALA A 9 -1.30 17.03 -36.30
CA ALA A 9 -0.25 16.47 -35.47
C ALA A 9 -0.88 15.61 -34.36
N PHE A 10 -1.21 14.36 -34.69
CA PHE A 10 -1.53 13.34 -33.70
C PHE A 10 -0.21 12.79 -33.16
N SER A 11 0.29 13.37 -32.07
CA SER A 11 1.48 12.85 -31.38
C SER A 11 1.07 12.25 -30.04
N LEU A 12 0.93 10.92 -30.00
CA LEU A 12 0.81 10.13 -28.76
C LEU A 12 2.01 10.26 -27.82
N THR A 13 3.07 10.96 -28.24
CA THR A 13 4.17 11.39 -27.37
C THR A 13 3.71 12.25 -26.18
N ARG A 14 2.50 12.83 -26.21
CA ARG A 14 1.90 13.51 -25.04
C ARG A 14 1.09 12.56 -24.13
N LEU A 15 0.75 11.36 -24.59
CA LEU A 15 0.07 10.31 -23.80
C LEU A 15 1.06 9.50 -22.94
N THR A 16 2.32 9.37 -23.39
CA THR A 16 3.38 8.68 -22.64
C THR A 16 3.99 9.52 -21.52
N SER A 17 3.88 10.85 -21.57
CA SER A 17 4.41 11.72 -20.52
C SER A 17 3.63 11.63 -19.20
N LEU A 18 2.38 11.13 -19.22
CA LEU A 18 1.53 11.01 -18.03
C LEU A 18 1.68 9.67 -17.28
N TRP A 19 2.17 8.60 -17.92
CA TRP A 19 2.14 7.26 -17.30
C TRP A 19 3.40 6.40 -17.49
N THR A 20 4.60 6.99 -17.54
CA THR A 20 5.79 6.21 -17.14
C THR A 20 5.73 5.95 -15.63
N PRO A 21 6.13 4.77 -15.11
CA PRO A 21 6.17 4.51 -13.67
C PRO A 21 6.98 5.57 -12.89
N ASN A 22 7.92 6.23 -13.56
CA ASN A 22 8.66 7.37 -13.02
C ASN A 22 7.84 8.67 -12.97
N ASN A 23 7.02 8.97 -13.98
CA ASN A 23 6.13 10.13 -13.97
C ASN A 23 4.95 9.95 -13.00
N LEU A 24 4.40 8.74 -12.88
CA LEU A 24 3.41 8.40 -11.85
C LEU A 24 3.96 8.56 -10.44
N LYS A 25 5.17 8.05 -10.19
CA LYS A 25 5.84 8.28 -8.90
C LYS A 25 6.04 9.77 -8.66
N LYS A 26 6.44 10.53 -9.68
CA LYS A 26 6.64 11.98 -9.58
C LYS A 26 5.33 12.73 -9.31
N GLU A 27 4.25 12.39 -9.99
CA GLU A 27 2.92 12.97 -9.76
C GLU A 27 2.37 12.59 -8.38
N MET A 28 2.52 11.32 -7.97
CA MET A 28 2.12 10.87 -6.64
C MET A 28 2.92 11.57 -5.54
N LEU A 29 4.23 11.73 -5.71
CA LEU A 29 5.08 12.47 -4.78
C LEU A 29 4.67 13.94 -4.71
N TYR A 30 4.42 14.57 -5.84
CA TYR A 30 4.00 15.97 -5.92
C TYR A 30 2.62 16.20 -5.28
N GLN A 31 1.65 15.30 -5.54
CA GLN A 31 0.35 15.35 -4.89
C GLN A 31 0.47 15.09 -3.39
N THR A 32 1.33 14.16 -2.97
CA THR A 32 1.61 13.90 -1.54
C THR A 32 2.19 15.14 -0.87
N LEU A 33 3.13 15.83 -1.52
CA LEU A 33 3.71 17.06 -1.01
C LEU A 33 2.66 18.17 -0.90
N LYS A 34 1.87 18.39 -1.95
CA LYS A 34 0.75 19.35 -1.95
C LYS A 34 -0.24 19.07 -0.82
N PHE A 35 -0.58 17.81 -0.62
CA PHE A 35 -1.49 17.35 0.41
C PHE A 35 -0.98 17.69 1.81
N TYR A 36 0.27 17.32 2.14
CA TYR A 36 0.83 17.62 3.45
C TYR A 36 1.01 19.12 3.67
N LEU A 37 1.51 19.84 2.67
CA LEU A 37 1.77 21.27 2.77
C LEU A 37 0.48 22.07 2.99
N ALA A 38 -0.59 21.76 2.26
CA ALA A 38 -1.90 22.40 2.45
C ALA A 38 -2.47 22.14 3.85
N ARG A 39 -2.39 20.91 4.35
CA ARG A 39 -2.93 20.55 5.68
C ARG A 39 -2.11 21.12 6.82
N ILE A 40 -0.78 21.20 6.67
CA ILE A 40 0.09 21.92 7.60
C ILE A 40 -0.27 23.40 7.60
N ALA A 41 -0.42 24.04 6.43
CA ALA A 41 -0.78 25.45 6.33
C ALA A 41 -2.14 25.75 7.00
N VAL A 42 -3.18 24.95 6.72
CA VAL A 42 -4.50 25.08 7.36
C VAL A 42 -4.39 24.88 8.88
N SER A 43 -3.62 23.88 9.32
CA SER A 43 -3.41 23.65 10.76
C SER A 43 -2.72 24.84 11.43
N LEU A 44 -1.69 25.42 10.80
CA LEU A 44 -0.99 26.59 11.32
C LEU A 44 -1.94 27.80 11.39
N ILE A 45 -2.75 28.03 10.36
CA ILE A 45 -3.76 29.10 10.37
C ILE A 45 -4.74 28.90 11.54
N LEU A 46 -5.18 27.66 11.79
CA LEU A 46 -6.07 27.36 12.91
C LEU A 46 -5.38 27.57 14.27
N ILE A 47 -4.11 27.18 14.41
CA ILE A 47 -3.33 27.37 15.64
C ILE A 47 -3.17 28.86 15.93
N PHE A 48 -2.70 29.64 14.95
CA PHE A 48 -2.43 31.07 15.13
C PHE A 48 -3.69 31.93 15.17
N GLY A 49 -4.77 31.54 14.49
CA GLY A 49 -6.03 32.26 14.52
C GLY A 49 -6.89 31.85 15.71
N LEU A 50 -7.45 30.65 15.63
CA LEU A 50 -8.42 30.16 16.61
C LEU A 50 -7.77 29.81 17.95
N GLY A 51 -6.57 29.23 17.93
CA GLY A 51 -5.82 28.91 19.15
C GLY A 51 -5.42 30.17 19.92
N PHE A 52 -4.90 31.19 19.24
CA PHE A 52 -4.59 32.49 19.85
C PHE A 52 -5.85 33.18 20.40
N ALA A 53 -6.92 33.26 19.62
CA ALA A 53 -8.17 33.88 20.06
C ALA A 53 -8.75 33.18 21.31
N LEU A 54 -8.67 31.84 21.38
CA LEU A 54 -9.16 31.07 22.51
C LEU A 54 -8.31 31.32 23.77
N LEU A 55 -6.98 31.34 23.64
CA LEU A 55 -6.08 31.64 24.75
C LEU A 55 -6.22 33.08 25.24
N PHE A 56 -6.35 34.04 24.32
CA PHE A 56 -6.60 35.44 24.64
C PHE A 56 -7.91 35.59 25.42
N PHE A 57 -8.99 34.96 24.96
CA PHE A 57 -10.26 34.98 25.68
C PHE A 57 -10.17 34.35 27.08
N LEU A 58 -9.45 33.23 27.21
CA LEU A 58 -9.26 32.56 28.50
C LEU A 58 -8.53 33.44 29.51
N HIS A 59 -7.45 34.10 29.09
CA HIS A 59 -6.64 34.95 29.97
C HIS A 59 -7.27 36.32 30.26
N GLU A 60 -7.79 36.99 29.23
CA GLU A 60 -8.21 38.39 29.35
C GLU A 60 -9.68 38.53 29.81
N VAL A 61 -10.53 37.57 29.41
CA VAL A 61 -11.99 37.68 29.60
C VAL A 61 -12.49 36.69 30.66
N ALA A 62 -12.05 35.44 30.63
CA ALA A 62 -12.63 34.38 31.46
C ALA A 62 -11.97 34.25 32.84
N LEU A 63 -10.65 34.40 32.94
CA LEU A 63 -9.87 34.18 34.17
C LEU A 63 -8.90 35.35 34.42
N GLN A 64 -9.48 36.53 34.67
CA GLN A 64 -8.69 37.71 35.00
C GLN A 64 -7.83 37.46 36.25
N ASN A 65 -6.51 37.71 36.14
CA ASN A 65 -5.51 37.65 37.21
C ASN A 65 -5.14 36.26 37.79
N VAL A 66 -5.48 35.15 37.12
CA VAL A 66 -5.04 33.80 37.55
C VAL A 66 -3.85 33.33 36.71
N GLN A 67 -2.68 33.17 37.31
CA GLN A 67 -1.52 32.54 36.66
C GLN A 67 -1.59 31.01 36.82
N PHE A 68 -1.86 30.29 35.72
CA PHE A 68 -1.79 28.83 35.66
C PHE A 68 -0.85 28.38 34.53
N ASP A 69 -0.30 27.16 34.63
CA ASP A 69 0.57 26.58 33.60
C ASP A 69 -0.24 26.22 32.35
N ASP A 70 -0.15 27.08 31.34
CA ASP A 70 -0.86 26.96 30.06
C ASP A 70 -0.34 25.84 29.17
N ALA A 71 0.78 25.18 29.52
CA ALA A 71 1.41 24.19 28.66
C ALA A 71 0.41 23.09 28.24
N ALA A 72 -0.39 22.57 29.17
CA ALA A 72 -1.36 21.53 28.88
C ALA A 72 -2.46 22.00 27.91
N ILE A 73 -2.93 23.23 28.06
CA ILE A 73 -4.00 23.81 27.22
C ILE A 73 -3.46 24.14 25.83
N GLN A 74 -2.25 24.71 25.74
CA GLN A 74 -1.58 24.96 24.46
C GLN A 74 -1.38 23.66 23.68
N TRP A 75 -0.88 22.60 24.31
CA TRP A 75 -0.73 21.30 23.66
C TRP A 75 -2.08 20.72 23.22
N ALA A 76 -3.14 20.86 24.02
CA ALA A 76 -4.47 20.42 23.64
C ALA A 76 -5.00 21.17 22.41
N ILE A 77 -4.86 22.50 22.37
CA ILE A 77 -5.26 23.33 21.22
C ILE A 77 -4.48 22.93 19.97
N ILE A 78 -3.15 22.78 20.06
CA ILE A 78 -2.32 22.36 18.93
C ILE A 78 -2.76 21.01 18.38
N ILE A 79 -3.01 20.02 19.25
CA ILE A 79 -3.49 18.69 18.84
C ILE A 79 -4.85 18.80 18.14
N VAL A 80 -5.78 19.58 18.68
CA VAL A 80 -7.10 19.80 18.09
C VAL A 80 -6.97 20.49 16.73
N CYS A 81 -6.22 21.58 16.61
CA CYS A 81 -6.03 22.30 15.35
C CYS A 81 -5.34 21.45 14.28
N LEU A 82 -4.31 20.66 14.64
CA LEU A 82 -3.68 19.69 13.75
C LEU A 82 -4.69 18.63 13.29
N PHE A 83 -5.51 18.12 14.21
CA PHE A 83 -6.54 17.15 13.88
C PHE A 83 -7.57 17.73 12.91
N PHE A 84 -8.08 18.95 13.14
CA PHE A 84 -9.03 19.61 12.24
C PHE A 84 -8.41 19.93 10.88
N GLY A 85 -7.17 20.43 10.84
CA GLY A 85 -6.47 20.72 9.60
C GLY A 85 -6.18 19.49 8.75
N PHE A 86 -5.95 18.32 9.38
CA PHE A 86 -5.74 17.07 8.65
C PHE A 86 -7.03 16.30 8.34
N ILE A 87 -7.99 16.24 9.25
CA ILE A 87 -9.19 15.41 9.08
C ILE A 87 -10.33 16.20 8.45
N ALA A 88 -10.72 17.33 9.04
CA ALA A 88 -11.87 18.09 8.56
C ALA A 88 -11.64 18.67 7.16
N TYR A 89 -10.42 19.14 6.86
CA TYR A 89 -10.07 19.60 5.51
C TYR A 89 -10.31 18.51 4.46
N GLY A 90 -9.89 17.27 4.73
CA GLY A 90 -10.15 16.12 3.83
C GLY A 90 -11.64 15.80 3.68
N MET A 91 -12.38 15.80 4.79
CA MET A 91 -13.82 15.53 4.80
C MET A 91 -14.62 16.55 3.97
N VAL A 92 -14.24 17.84 4.01
CA VAL A 92 -14.85 18.88 3.18
C VAL A 92 -14.65 18.56 1.69
N GLY A 93 -13.45 18.10 1.32
CA GLY A 93 -13.16 17.67 -0.05
C GLY A 93 -14.01 16.50 -0.50
N GLU A 94 -14.14 15.46 0.32
CA GLU A 94 -15.00 14.30 0.04
C GLU A 94 -16.47 14.71 -0.13
N GLN A 95 -17.00 15.54 0.76
CA GLN A 95 -18.38 16.00 0.65
C GLN A 95 -18.61 16.78 -0.65
N ARG A 96 -17.68 17.68 -1.02
CA ARG A 96 -17.77 18.43 -2.28
C ARG A 96 -17.71 17.50 -3.49
N PHE A 97 -16.85 16.49 -3.44
CA PHE A 97 -16.73 15.49 -4.51
C PHE A 97 -18.04 14.72 -4.71
N PHE A 98 -18.60 14.14 -3.65
CA PHE A 98 -19.84 13.36 -3.74
C PHE A 98 -21.05 14.22 -4.11
N ASN A 99 -21.10 15.47 -3.64
CA ASN A 99 -22.14 16.40 -4.07
C ASN A 99 -22.05 16.66 -5.58
N ALA A 100 -20.87 16.99 -6.11
CA ALA A 100 -20.65 17.20 -7.54
C ALA A 100 -20.97 15.94 -8.37
N LEU A 101 -20.54 14.77 -7.88
CA LEU A 101 -20.82 13.49 -8.51
C LEU A 101 -22.32 13.17 -8.55
N HIS A 102 -23.06 13.50 -7.50
CA HIS A 102 -24.51 13.29 -7.45
C HIS A 102 -25.25 14.14 -8.49
N PHE A 103 -24.82 15.38 -8.70
CA PHE A 103 -25.37 16.22 -9.78
C PHE A 103 -25.15 15.59 -11.16
N LEU A 104 -23.95 15.03 -11.40
CA LEU A 104 -23.61 14.37 -12.66
C LEU A 104 -24.37 13.06 -12.91
N LYS A 105 -24.82 12.37 -11.86
CA LYS A 105 -25.65 11.16 -12.00
C LYS A 105 -27.09 11.45 -12.41
N ASN A 106 -27.60 12.64 -12.09
CA ASN A 106 -28.99 13.03 -12.33
C ASN A 106 -29.13 14.00 -13.51
N VAL A 107 -28.21 13.93 -14.47
CA VAL A 107 -28.22 14.81 -15.64
C VAL A 107 -29.40 14.46 -16.54
N SER A 108 -30.17 15.48 -16.90
CA SER A 108 -31.32 15.32 -17.81
C SER A 108 -30.83 15.06 -19.24
N PRO A 109 -31.52 14.23 -20.04
CA PRO A 109 -31.18 14.01 -21.44
C PRO A 109 -31.17 15.30 -22.31
N GLN A 110 -31.83 16.36 -21.85
CA GLN A 110 -31.91 17.66 -22.52
C GLN A 110 -30.79 18.64 -22.13
N SER A 111 -29.90 18.26 -21.20
CA SER A 111 -28.79 19.12 -20.77
C SER A 111 -27.73 19.28 -21.87
N ASN A 112 -27.08 20.45 -21.94
CA ASN A 112 -26.09 20.73 -22.95
C ASN A 112 -24.85 19.81 -22.80
N PRO A 113 -24.50 18.99 -23.81
CA PRO A 113 -23.39 18.06 -23.70
C PRO A 113 -22.04 18.71 -23.37
N HIS A 114 -21.79 19.93 -23.84
CA HIS A 114 -20.55 20.66 -23.56
C HIS A 114 -20.43 21.03 -22.08
N GLU A 115 -21.55 21.42 -21.45
CA GLU A 115 -21.57 21.78 -20.03
C GLU A 115 -21.28 20.55 -19.16
N ILE A 116 -21.90 19.42 -19.47
CA ILE A 116 -21.70 18.17 -18.75
C ILE A 116 -20.26 17.67 -18.89
N LYS A 117 -19.68 17.74 -20.10
CA LYS A 117 -18.24 17.43 -20.31
C LYS A 117 -17.35 18.29 -19.42
N ASN A 118 -17.59 19.60 -19.38
CA ASN A 118 -16.82 20.51 -18.53
C ASN A 118 -16.99 20.17 -17.03
N GLN A 119 -18.20 19.79 -16.60
CA GLN A 119 -18.42 19.35 -15.21
C GLN A 119 -17.64 18.07 -14.87
N TYR A 120 -17.59 17.08 -15.77
CA TYR A 120 -16.76 15.88 -15.60
C TYR A 120 -15.26 16.22 -15.58
N GLU A 121 -14.78 17.09 -16.48
CA GLU A 121 -13.38 17.54 -16.51
C GLU A 121 -12.99 18.30 -15.21
N ASN A 122 -13.88 19.15 -14.71
CA ASN A 122 -13.71 19.83 -13.44
C ASN A 122 -13.68 18.84 -12.27
N LEU A 123 -14.55 17.83 -12.27
CA LEU A 123 -14.54 16.80 -11.24
C LEU A 123 -13.27 15.95 -11.29
N LEU A 124 -12.80 15.61 -12.50
CA LEU A 124 -11.56 14.86 -12.70
C LEU A 124 -10.35 15.67 -12.20
N SER A 125 -10.24 16.96 -12.55
CA SER A 125 -9.18 17.83 -12.05
C SER A 125 -9.25 18.00 -10.52
N PHE A 126 -10.45 18.04 -9.94
CA PHE A 126 -10.65 18.10 -8.50
C PHE A 126 -10.05 16.88 -7.78
N THR A 127 -10.03 15.69 -8.38
CA THR A 127 -9.40 14.50 -7.77
C THR A 127 -7.89 14.63 -7.53
N TYR A 128 -7.21 15.54 -8.25
CA TYR A 128 -5.78 15.86 -8.08
C TYR A 128 -5.51 16.93 -7.01
N SER A 129 -6.55 17.48 -6.41
CA SER A 129 -6.42 18.54 -5.39
C SER A 129 -5.79 18.03 -4.09
N SER A 130 -5.32 18.97 -3.27
CA SER A 130 -4.75 18.71 -1.94
C SER A 130 -5.76 18.20 -0.91
N TYR A 131 -7.04 18.16 -1.26
CA TYR A 131 -8.09 17.64 -0.38
C TYR A 131 -7.92 16.14 -0.12
N PHE A 132 -7.48 15.39 -1.13
CA PHE A 132 -7.46 13.93 -1.11
C PHE A 132 -6.07 13.37 -0.81
N LEU A 133 -6.03 12.28 -0.05
CA LEU A 133 -4.83 11.44 0.00
C LEU A 133 -4.54 10.90 -1.42
N PRO A 134 -3.28 10.65 -1.78
CA PRO A 134 -2.94 10.15 -3.11
C PRO A 134 -3.73 8.89 -3.50
N GLU A 135 -3.91 7.96 -2.56
CA GLU A 135 -4.65 6.72 -2.82
C GLU A 135 -6.16 6.96 -2.97
N THR A 136 -6.75 7.81 -2.11
CA THR A 136 -8.19 8.13 -2.21
C THR A 136 -8.49 8.95 -3.47
N GLY A 137 -7.62 9.90 -3.82
CA GLY A 137 -7.72 10.68 -5.05
C GLY A 137 -7.63 9.79 -6.29
N LYS A 138 -6.71 8.81 -6.28
CA LYS A 138 -6.61 7.79 -7.34
C LYS A 138 -7.88 6.96 -7.48
N GLN A 139 -8.47 6.50 -6.37
CA GLN A 139 -9.74 5.75 -6.39
C GLN A 139 -10.88 6.57 -6.98
N TYR A 140 -11.04 7.82 -6.55
CA TYR A 140 -12.04 8.73 -7.10
C TYR A 140 -11.81 9.06 -8.58
N ARG A 141 -10.56 9.21 -9.00
CA ARG A 141 -10.20 9.41 -10.40
C ARG A 141 -10.62 8.22 -11.27
N ILE A 142 -10.35 6.99 -10.81
CA ILE A 142 -10.78 5.77 -11.53
C ILE A 142 -12.30 5.77 -11.71
N LEU A 143 -13.05 6.07 -10.63
CA LEU A 143 -14.50 6.15 -10.69
C LEU A 143 -15.00 7.22 -11.67
N VAL A 144 -14.44 8.43 -11.64
CA VAL A 144 -14.84 9.54 -12.52
C VAL A 144 -14.51 9.25 -13.97
N VAL A 145 -13.34 8.65 -14.26
CA VAL A 145 -12.96 8.28 -15.63
C VAL A 145 -13.95 7.28 -16.22
N LEU A 146 -14.34 6.25 -15.47
CA LEU A 146 -15.31 5.27 -15.93
C LEU A 146 -16.69 5.90 -16.20
N LEU A 147 -17.19 6.73 -15.28
CA LEU A 147 -18.48 7.40 -15.46
C LEU A 147 -18.45 8.42 -16.62
N TYR A 148 -17.33 9.11 -16.79
CA TYR A 148 -17.19 10.05 -17.89
C TYR A 148 -17.11 9.32 -19.23
N ALA A 149 -16.38 8.21 -19.29
CA ALA A 149 -16.31 7.35 -20.47
C ALA A 149 -17.70 6.80 -20.82
N ASP A 150 -18.48 6.33 -19.84
CA ASP A 150 -19.85 5.85 -20.06
C ASP A 150 -20.75 6.95 -20.61
N TYR A 151 -20.64 8.17 -20.08
CA TYR A 151 -21.37 9.32 -20.60
C TYR A 151 -20.97 9.67 -22.04
N LEU A 152 -19.68 9.75 -22.34
CA LEU A 152 -19.17 10.03 -23.68
C LEU A 152 -19.63 8.97 -24.70
N LEU A 153 -19.64 7.71 -24.28
CA LEU A 153 -20.13 6.60 -25.11
C LEU A 153 -21.63 6.75 -25.38
N SER A 154 -22.42 7.17 -24.38
CA SER A 154 -23.87 7.35 -24.53
C SER A 154 -24.25 8.44 -25.52
N ILE A 155 -23.42 9.48 -25.67
CA ILE A 155 -23.62 10.56 -26.65
C ILE A 155 -22.88 10.29 -27.98
N GLY A 156 -22.16 9.17 -28.10
CA GLY A 156 -21.39 8.81 -29.30
C GLY A 156 -20.23 9.77 -29.60
N ASP A 157 -19.57 10.32 -28.58
CA ASP A 157 -18.45 11.26 -28.80
C ASP A 157 -17.17 10.51 -29.20
N GLU A 158 -16.67 10.78 -30.40
CA GLU A 158 -15.44 10.22 -30.97
C GLU A 158 -14.30 11.25 -31.07
N THR A 159 -14.42 12.40 -30.41
CA THR A 159 -13.37 13.42 -30.41
C THR A 159 -12.05 12.88 -29.82
N PRO A 160 -10.89 13.44 -30.20
CA PRO A 160 -9.59 13.02 -29.65
C PRO A 160 -9.51 13.05 -28.12
N ARG A 161 -10.27 13.95 -27.47
CA ARG A 161 -10.36 14.00 -26.01
C ARG A 161 -11.16 12.83 -25.45
N ALA A 162 -12.30 12.49 -26.06
CA ALA A 162 -13.12 11.36 -25.65
C ALA A 162 -12.34 10.04 -25.77
N LEU A 163 -11.57 9.88 -26.84
CA LEU A 163 -10.69 8.72 -27.02
C LEU A 163 -9.69 8.54 -25.90
N ASN A 164 -9.06 9.63 -25.45
CA ASN A 164 -8.12 9.55 -24.32
C ASN A 164 -8.81 9.05 -23.06
N ILE A 165 -10.07 9.44 -22.84
CA ILE A 165 -10.87 8.97 -21.70
C ILE A 165 -11.25 7.49 -21.88
N TYR A 166 -11.61 7.05 -23.09
CA TYR A 166 -11.86 5.63 -23.38
C TYR A 166 -10.62 4.76 -23.17
N VAL A 167 -9.45 5.19 -23.64
CA VAL A 167 -8.18 4.48 -23.40
C VAL A 167 -7.93 4.38 -21.89
N GLN A 168 -8.10 5.47 -21.15
CA GLN A 168 -7.91 5.46 -19.69
C GLN A 168 -8.91 4.53 -18.98
N ALA A 169 -10.18 4.55 -19.38
CA ALA A 169 -11.21 3.68 -18.85
C ALA A 169 -10.92 2.20 -19.13
N PHE A 170 -10.52 1.88 -20.38
CA PHE A 170 -10.12 0.53 -20.78
C PHE A 170 -8.91 0.04 -19.99
N LEU A 171 -7.85 0.86 -19.84
CA LEU A 171 -6.67 0.46 -19.07
C LEU A 171 -6.98 0.24 -17.58
N GLN A 172 -7.99 0.92 -17.03
CA GLN A 172 -8.45 0.72 -15.66
C GLN A 172 -9.30 -0.57 -15.51
N SER A 173 -10.04 -0.96 -16.54
CA SER A 173 -10.84 -2.18 -16.57
C SER A 173 -10.73 -2.89 -17.93
N PRO A 174 -9.63 -3.62 -18.21
CA PRO A 174 -9.37 -4.19 -19.53
C PRO A 174 -10.36 -5.27 -19.98
N LYS A 175 -11.09 -5.86 -19.03
CA LYS A 175 -12.16 -6.84 -19.31
C LYS A 175 -13.47 -6.19 -19.75
N ASP A 176 -13.61 -4.87 -19.54
CA ASP A 176 -14.81 -4.14 -19.92
C ASP A 176 -14.77 -3.84 -21.43
N SER A 177 -15.55 -4.62 -22.18
CA SER A 177 -15.58 -4.57 -23.65
C SER A 177 -16.28 -3.32 -24.21
N ARG A 178 -16.95 -2.52 -23.38
CA ARG A 178 -17.76 -1.36 -23.81
C ARG A 178 -16.94 -0.33 -24.58
N PHE A 179 -15.69 -0.12 -24.19
CA PHE A 179 -14.79 0.85 -24.81
C PHE A 179 -14.00 0.30 -26.00
N ARG A 180 -14.06 -1.01 -26.26
CA ARG A 180 -13.28 -1.66 -27.33
C ARG A 180 -13.71 -1.17 -28.71
N LYS A 181 -15.01 -1.17 -29.00
CA LYS A 181 -15.53 -0.85 -30.34
C LYS A 181 -15.14 0.56 -30.82
N PRO A 182 -15.34 1.63 -30.03
CA PRO A 182 -14.90 2.98 -30.43
C PRO A 182 -13.39 3.06 -30.66
N LEU A 183 -12.60 2.43 -29.80
CA LEU A 183 -11.15 2.42 -29.93
C LEU A 183 -10.69 1.69 -31.20
N LEU A 184 -11.26 0.52 -31.50
CA LEU A 184 -10.97 -0.23 -32.73
C LEU A 184 -11.35 0.53 -33.98
N ALA A 185 -12.53 1.17 -34.00
CA ALA A 185 -12.99 1.94 -35.16
C ALA A 185 -11.98 3.02 -35.57
N ILE A 186 -11.33 3.65 -34.58
CA ILE A 186 -10.41 4.76 -34.81
C ILE A 186 -8.97 4.29 -35.04
N LEU A 187 -8.55 3.22 -34.38
CA LEU A 187 -7.24 2.59 -34.64
C LEU A 187 -7.21 1.95 -36.04
N ASN A 188 -8.35 1.49 -36.56
CA ASN A 188 -8.46 0.89 -37.89
C ASN A 188 -8.62 1.91 -39.04
N GLN A 189 -8.46 3.21 -38.82
CA GLN A 189 -8.58 4.26 -39.85
C GLN A 189 -7.45 4.27 -40.92
N GLY A 190 -6.70 3.17 -41.07
CA GLY A 190 -5.71 2.99 -42.14
C GLY A 190 -4.44 3.83 -41.99
N ARG A 191 -4.21 4.46 -40.83
CA ARG A 191 -2.95 5.14 -40.51
C ARG A 191 -1.93 4.15 -39.96
N GLU A 192 -0.65 4.50 -40.09
CA GLU A 192 0.41 3.78 -39.38
C GLU A 192 0.22 3.97 -37.87
N LEU A 193 0.20 2.85 -37.15
CA LEU A 193 0.01 2.80 -35.71
C LEU A 193 1.35 3.00 -35.00
N THR A 194 1.36 3.75 -33.91
CA THR A 194 2.57 3.85 -33.07
C THR A 194 2.77 2.55 -32.28
N PRO A 195 4.00 2.25 -31.80
CA PRO A 195 4.25 1.08 -30.98
C PRO A 195 3.31 0.97 -29.76
N GLU A 196 2.98 2.10 -29.12
CA GLU A 196 2.05 2.13 -27.98
C GLU A 196 0.61 1.82 -28.37
N GLU A 197 0.19 2.19 -29.59
CA GLU A 197 -1.12 1.84 -30.12
C GLU A 197 -1.20 0.35 -30.48
N MET A 198 -0.11 -0.20 -31.02
CA MET A 198 0.01 -1.64 -31.24
C MET A 198 -0.05 -2.42 -29.93
N ASP A 199 0.63 -1.95 -28.88
CA ASP A 199 0.57 -2.54 -27.54
C ASP A 199 -0.85 -2.48 -26.96
N LEU A 200 -1.56 -1.36 -27.14
CA LEU A 200 -2.95 -1.23 -26.72
C LEU A 200 -3.85 -2.25 -27.43
N LEU A 201 -3.72 -2.38 -28.76
CA LEU A 201 -4.46 -3.38 -29.53
C LEU A 201 -4.14 -4.81 -29.09
N LEU A 202 -2.87 -5.11 -28.78
CA LEU A 202 -2.47 -6.42 -28.27
C LEU A 202 -3.13 -6.72 -26.92
N ILE A 203 -3.19 -5.75 -26.01
CA ILE A 203 -3.90 -5.89 -24.73
C ILE A 203 -5.39 -6.11 -25.00
N MET A 204 -5.98 -5.40 -25.95
CA MET A 204 -7.38 -5.56 -26.33
C MET A 204 -7.66 -6.98 -26.81
N VAL A 205 -6.87 -7.55 -27.72
CA VAL A 205 -7.04 -8.93 -28.21
C VAL A 205 -6.83 -9.95 -27.08
N GLN A 206 -5.82 -9.77 -26.23
CA GLN A 206 -5.53 -10.73 -25.14
C GLN A 206 -6.58 -10.77 -24.02
N GLN A 207 -7.29 -9.67 -23.79
CA GLN A 207 -8.34 -9.57 -22.77
C GLN A 207 -9.74 -9.83 -23.34
N GLU A 208 -9.83 -10.26 -24.59
CA GLU A 208 -11.08 -10.54 -25.27
C GLU A 208 -11.68 -11.87 -24.81
N GLU A 209 -12.94 -11.85 -24.40
CA GLU A 209 -13.69 -13.07 -24.08
C GLU A 209 -14.13 -13.80 -25.36
N ILE A 210 -14.39 -13.07 -26.45
CA ILE A 210 -14.89 -13.61 -27.72
C ILE A 210 -13.83 -13.36 -28.80
N HIS A 211 -13.07 -14.40 -29.13
CA HIS A 211 -12.02 -14.34 -30.14
C HIS A 211 -12.53 -13.78 -31.49
N ASP A 212 -11.93 -12.67 -31.95
CA ASP A 212 -12.16 -12.09 -33.28
C ASP A 212 -10.98 -12.44 -34.22
N PRO A 213 -11.17 -13.39 -35.16
CA PRO A 213 -10.12 -13.78 -36.11
C PRO A 213 -9.67 -12.63 -37.01
N THR A 214 -10.56 -11.69 -37.35
CA THR A 214 -10.26 -10.61 -38.30
C THR A 214 -9.30 -9.61 -37.67
N LEU A 215 -9.56 -9.23 -36.43
CA LEU A 215 -8.68 -8.37 -35.64
C LEU A 215 -7.35 -9.08 -35.37
N THR A 216 -7.38 -10.36 -35.03
CA THR A 216 -6.19 -11.20 -34.80
C THR A 216 -5.29 -11.23 -36.03
N HIS A 217 -5.85 -11.47 -37.21
CA HIS A 217 -5.11 -11.48 -38.47
C HIS A 217 -4.51 -10.12 -38.81
N TYR A 218 -5.28 -9.04 -38.65
CA TYR A 218 -4.82 -7.68 -38.89
C TYR A 218 -3.63 -7.33 -37.98
N LEU A 219 -3.76 -7.60 -36.68
CA LEU A 219 -2.74 -7.29 -35.70
C LEU A 219 -1.48 -8.14 -35.90
N ALA A 220 -1.63 -9.43 -36.21
CA ALA A 220 -0.50 -10.29 -36.55
C ALA A 220 0.29 -9.73 -37.74
N GLY A 221 -0.40 -9.24 -38.78
CA GLY A 221 0.24 -8.58 -39.92
C GLY A 221 1.02 -7.31 -39.54
N LEU A 222 0.52 -6.52 -38.60
CA LEU A 222 1.23 -5.31 -38.11
C LEU A 222 2.52 -5.67 -37.37
N PHE A 223 2.46 -6.62 -36.42
CA PHE A 223 3.64 -7.05 -35.67
C PHE A 223 4.68 -7.74 -36.56
N LEU A 224 4.22 -8.53 -37.55
CA LEU A 224 5.09 -9.18 -38.53
C LEU A 224 5.81 -8.16 -39.41
N LYS A 225 5.09 -7.16 -39.96
CA LYS A 225 5.69 -6.07 -40.74
C LYS A 225 6.69 -5.24 -39.94
N ALA A 226 6.40 -5.03 -38.65
CA ALA A 226 7.30 -4.32 -37.74
C ALA A 226 8.51 -5.18 -37.30
N GLY A 227 8.54 -6.48 -37.61
CA GLY A 227 9.59 -7.41 -37.16
C GLY A 227 9.66 -7.55 -35.64
N GLN A 228 8.56 -7.30 -34.93
CA GLN A 228 8.53 -7.27 -33.48
C GLN A 228 8.20 -8.65 -32.90
N TRP A 229 9.10 -9.15 -32.03
CA TRP A 229 8.91 -10.39 -31.31
C TRP A 229 8.94 -10.14 -29.79
N SER A 230 7.94 -10.66 -29.08
CA SER A 230 7.95 -10.71 -27.61
C SER A 230 7.11 -11.89 -27.11
N GLY A 231 7.31 -12.30 -25.86
CA GLY A 231 6.47 -13.33 -25.23
C GLY A 231 4.98 -12.95 -25.13
N LYS A 232 4.63 -11.67 -25.34
CA LYS A 232 3.24 -11.20 -25.44
C LYS A 232 2.68 -11.32 -26.87
N VAL A 233 3.53 -11.23 -27.89
CA VAL A 233 3.14 -11.33 -29.31
C VAL A 233 3.03 -12.81 -29.74
N GLU A 234 3.78 -13.69 -29.11
CA GLU A 234 3.75 -15.14 -29.38
C GLU A 234 2.33 -15.75 -29.35
N PRO A 235 1.49 -15.53 -28.32
CA PRO A 235 0.10 -16.01 -28.33
C PRO A 235 -0.75 -15.45 -29.47
N LEU A 236 -0.49 -14.21 -29.91
CA LEU A 236 -1.19 -13.61 -31.05
C LEU A 236 -0.87 -14.35 -32.35
N PHE A 237 0.41 -14.64 -32.60
CA PHE A 237 0.81 -15.42 -33.77
C PHE A 237 0.27 -16.84 -33.75
N LEU A 238 0.28 -17.51 -32.60
CA LEU A 238 -0.34 -18.82 -32.45
C LEU A 238 -1.84 -18.80 -32.76
N SER A 239 -2.56 -17.79 -32.25
CA SER A 239 -3.99 -17.63 -32.54
C SER A 239 -4.23 -17.42 -34.05
N ALA A 240 -3.40 -16.61 -34.70
CA ALA A 240 -3.48 -16.41 -36.16
C ALA A 240 -3.17 -17.69 -36.97
N LEU A 241 -2.29 -18.58 -36.47
CA LEU A 241 -2.02 -19.88 -37.07
C LEU A 241 -3.20 -20.85 -36.89
N GLU A 242 -3.80 -20.85 -35.69
CA GLU A 242 -4.99 -21.64 -35.36
C GLU A 242 -6.20 -21.30 -36.24
N ASP A 243 -6.37 -20.01 -36.53
CA ASP A 243 -7.42 -19.48 -37.42
C ASP A 243 -7.14 -19.67 -38.92
N LYS A 244 -5.99 -20.27 -39.29
CA LYS A 244 -5.53 -20.47 -40.67
C LYS A 244 -5.41 -19.15 -41.46
N SER A 245 -4.82 -18.14 -40.83
CA SER A 245 -4.53 -16.85 -41.48
C SER A 245 -3.77 -17.01 -42.79
N ALA A 246 -4.03 -16.12 -43.77
CA ALA A 246 -3.23 -16.04 -44.99
C ALA A 246 -1.73 -15.77 -44.71
N LEU A 247 -1.42 -15.16 -43.56
CA LEU A 247 -0.07 -14.84 -43.12
C LEU A 247 0.66 -16.02 -42.47
N SER A 248 0.04 -17.20 -42.37
CA SER A 248 0.59 -18.34 -41.62
C SER A 248 1.99 -18.73 -42.08
N SER A 249 2.24 -18.76 -43.39
CA SER A 249 3.56 -19.10 -43.93
C SER A 249 4.62 -18.07 -43.55
N GLU A 250 4.29 -16.79 -43.60
CA GLU A 250 5.21 -15.70 -43.26
C GLU A 250 5.51 -15.67 -41.75
N ILE A 251 4.48 -15.90 -40.92
CA ILE A 251 4.63 -16.03 -39.46
C ILE A 251 5.58 -17.17 -39.13
N ILE A 252 5.43 -18.34 -39.77
CA ILE A 252 6.30 -19.49 -39.55
C ILE A 252 7.74 -19.17 -39.96
N GLN A 253 7.94 -18.57 -41.14
CA GLN A 253 9.27 -18.20 -41.63
C GLN A 253 9.96 -17.19 -40.69
N PHE A 254 9.21 -16.25 -40.12
CA PHE A 254 9.73 -15.26 -39.18
C PHE A 254 10.05 -15.85 -37.80
N ALA A 255 9.12 -16.60 -37.21
CA ALA A 255 9.22 -17.01 -35.81
C ALA A 255 9.98 -18.32 -35.60
N LEU A 256 9.94 -19.27 -36.53
CA LEU A 256 10.57 -20.59 -36.37
C LEU A 256 12.08 -20.51 -36.06
N PRO A 257 12.90 -19.68 -36.74
CA PRO A 257 14.32 -19.55 -36.41
C PRO A 257 14.56 -19.08 -34.96
N ILE A 258 13.67 -18.23 -34.44
CA ILE A 258 13.75 -17.73 -33.05
C ILE A 258 13.52 -18.86 -32.06
N TYR A 259 12.51 -19.71 -32.31
CA TYR A 259 12.23 -20.88 -31.48
C TYR A 259 13.39 -21.89 -31.48
N LEU A 260 13.91 -22.23 -32.66
CA LEU A 260 14.99 -23.21 -32.81
C LEU A 260 16.30 -22.70 -32.19
N ALA A 261 16.66 -21.43 -32.39
CA ALA A 261 17.85 -20.84 -31.79
C ALA A 261 17.87 -20.92 -30.26
N HIS A 262 16.70 -20.80 -29.61
CA HIS A 262 16.55 -20.88 -28.16
C HIS A 262 16.26 -22.29 -27.64
N LYS A 263 16.09 -23.29 -28.53
CA LYS A 263 15.77 -24.69 -28.19
C LYS A 263 14.59 -24.80 -27.21
N ARG A 264 13.54 -23.99 -27.44
CA ARG A 264 12.40 -23.89 -26.53
C ARG A 264 11.53 -25.14 -26.59
N THR A 265 11.13 -25.64 -25.42
CA THR A 265 10.27 -26.83 -25.28
C THR A 265 9.07 -26.57 -24.36
N ASP A 266 8.73 -25.31 -24.12
CA ASP A 266 7.52 -24.93 -23.39
C ASP A 266 6.23 -25.16 -24.22
N GLU A 267 5.07 -25.08 -23.55
CA GLU A 267 3.78 -25.40 -24.16
C GLU A 267 3.48 -24.59 -25.44
N LEU A 268 3.81 -23.30 -25.45
CA LEU A 268 3.58 -22.42 -26.60
C LEU A 268 4.48 -22.80 -27.77
N ALA A 269 5.76 -23.08 -27.50
CA ALA A 269 6.71 -23.55 -28.50
C ALA A 269 6.29 -24.87 -29.14
N LEU A 270 5.84 -25.84 -28.33
CA LEU A 270 5.40 -27.15 -28.82
C LEU A 270 4.12 -27.04 -29.67
N ARG A 271 3.17 -26.18 -29.28
CA ARG A 271 2.02 -25.85 -30.13
C ARG A 271 2.47 -25.25 -31.46
N PHE A 272 3.37 -24.28 -31.42
CA PHE A 272 3.91 -23.63 -32.61
C PHE A 272 4.57 -24.65 -33.56
N TYR A 273 5.39 -25.55 -33.02
CA TYR A 273 6.04 -26.62 -33.76
C TYR A 273 5.06 -27.56 -34.46
N LEU A 274 4.00 -27.97 -33.77
CA LEU A 274 2.95 -28.80 -34.40
C LEU A 274 2.27 -28.08 -35.57
N PHE A 275 2.07 -26.77 -35.48
CA PHE A 275 1.56 -26.00 -36.62
C PHE A 275 2.59 -25.89 -37.74
N ALA A 276 3.86 -25.65 -37.42
CA ALA A 276 4.95 -25.51 -38.38
C ALA A 276 5.16 -26.78 -39.23
N LEU A 277 4.91 -27.98 -38.69
CA LEU A 277 5.01 -29.24 -39.43
C LEU A 277 4.02 -29.37 -40.60
N ASN A 278 2.94 -28.57 -40.61
CA ASN A 278 1.99 -28.55 -41.73
C ASN A 278 2.49 -27.69 -42.92
N TYR A 279 3.66 -27.06 -42.81
CA TYR A 279 4.22 -26.16 -43.80
C TYR A 279 5.62 -26.63 -44.23
N PRO A 280 6.09 -26.22 -45.43
CA PRO A 280 7.46 -26.51 -45.85
C PRO A 280 8.43 -25.68 -44.99
N VAL A 281 9.09 -26.34 -44.04
CA VAL A 281 10.00 -25.70 -43.08
C VAL A 281 11.39 -26.30 -43.11
N ASN A 282 12.40 -25.44 -42.98
CA ASN A 282 13.79 -25.86 -42.75
C ASN A 282 13.94 -26.29 -41.28
N GLY A 283 14.55 -27.46 -41.03
CA GLY A 283 14.72 -27.98 -39.67
C GLY A 283 13.58 -28.89 -39.18
N LYS A 284 12.82 -29.50 -40.10
CA LYS A 284 11.75 -30.46 -39.77
C LYS A 284 12.20 -31.55 -38.78
N ASP A 285 13.39 -32.13 -39.00
CA ASP A 285 13.95 -33.16 -38.11
C ASP A 285 14.19 -32.67 -36.69
N GLU A 286 14.64 -31.41 -36.53
CA GLU A 286 14.85 -30.81 -35.20
C GLU A 286 13.51 -30.60 -34.47
N ILE A 287 12.50 -30.13 -35.20
CA ILE A 287 11.15 -29.92 -34.67
C ILE A 287 10.56 -31.25 -34.18
N GLU A 288 10.64 -32.29 -35.01
CA GLU A 288 10.18 -33.63 -34.67
C GLU A 288 10.90 -34.19 -33.43
N ASN A 289 12.23 -33.99 -33.34
CA ASN A 289 13.00 -34.38 -32.17
C ASN A 289 12.53 -33.66 -30.90
N TYR A 290 12.29 -32.34 -30.94
CA TYR A 290 11.80 -31.60 -29.76
C TYR A 290 10.43 -32.09 -29.29
N LEU A 291 9.51 -32.34 -30.22
CA LEU A 291 8.17 -32.87 -29.91
C LEU A 291 8.27 -34.28 -29.31
N ALA A 292 9.09 -35.14 -29.90
CA ALA A 292 9.35 -36.51 -29.45
C ALA A 292 9.99 -36.56 -28.05
N HIS A 293 11.00 -35.72 -27.78
CA HIS A 293 11.61 -35.59 -26.46
C HIS A 293 10.59 -35.15 -25.41
N SER A 294 9.78 -34.12 -25.71
CA SER A 294 8.75 -33.61 -24.79
C SER A 294 7.69 -34.68 -24.46
N TYR A 295 7.32 -35.51 -25.44
CA TYR A 295 6.46 -36.68 -25.22
C TYR A 295 7.12 -37.70 -24.29
N CYS A 296 8.36 -38.12 -24.57
CA CYS A 296 9.05 -39.12 -23.77
C CYS A 296 9.32 -38.67 -22.32
N GLU A 297 9.57 -37.38 -22.10
CA GLU A 297 9.78 -36.82 -20.75
C GLU A 297 8.49 -36.79 -19.92
N GLY A 298 7.33 -36.76 -20.56
CA GLY A 298 6.01 -36.85 -19.91
C GLY A 298 5.57 -35.59 -19.16
N ASN A 299 6.31 -34.48 -19.29
CA ASN A 299 6.04 -33.24 -18.55
C ASN A 299 4.66 -32.62 -18.87
N LEU A 300 4.14 -32.84 -20.07
CA LEU A 300 2.86 -32.30 -20.52
C LEU A 300 1.65 -33.15 -20.13
N ALA A 301 1.82 -34.41 -19.73
CA ALA A 301 0.71 -35.35 -19.52
C ALA A 301 -0.31 -34.86 -18.46
N GLY A 302 0.16 -34.12 -17.45
CA GLY A 302 -0.70 -33.53 -16.41
C GLY A 302 -1.13 -32.07 -16.66
N VAL A 303 -0.45 -31.35 -17.55
CA VAL A 303 -0.69 -29.91 -17.79
C VAL A 303 -1.54 -29.67 -19.04
N ALA A 304 -1.19 -30.34 -20.14
CA ALA A 304 -1.88 -30.22 -21.43
C ALA A 304 -1.99 -31.61 -22.09
N PRO A 305 -2.97 -32.45 -21.68
CA PRO A 305 -3.11 -33.83 -22.15
C PRO A 305 -3.28 -33.95 -23.67
N GLU A 306 -4.06 -33.07 -24.28
CA GLU A 306 -4.26 -33.06 -25.74
C GLU A 306 -2.98 -32.73 -26.51
N LEU A 307 -2.18 -31.79 -26.00
CA LEU A 307 -0.90 -31.45 -26.60
C LEU A 307 0.07 -32.63 -26.49
N HIS A 308 0.12 -33.26 -25.32
CA HIS A 308 0.93 -34.47 -25.09
C HIS A 308 0.56 -35.59 -26.06
N ARG A 309 -0.74 -35.82 -26.29
CA ARG A 309 -1.24 -36.82 -27.24
C ARG A 309 -0.74 -36.53 -28.67
N LYS A 310 -0.83 -35.28 -29.14
CA LYS A 310 -0.33 -34.87 -30.46
C LYS A 310 1.19 -35.05 -30.59
N CYS A 311 1.97 -34.73 -29.56
CA CYS A 311 3.40 -35.02 -29.56
C CYS A 311 3.68 -36.53 -29.68
N GLY A 312 2.84 -37.36 -29.06
CA GLY A 312 2.91 -38.82 -29.18
C GLY A 312 2.61 -39.35 -30.59
N GLU A 313 1.68 -38.71 -31.31
CA GLU A 313 1.41 -39.04 -32.72
C GLU A 313 2.65 -38.77 -33.60
N VAL A 314 3.32 -37.65 -33.39
CA VAL A 314 4.58 -37.33 -34.09
C VAL A 314 5.66 -38.34 -33.73
N PHE A 315 5.80 -38.69 -32.45
CA PHE A 315 6.75 -39.70 -32.00
C PHE A 315 6.52 -41.07 -32.67
N ALA A 316 5.27 -41.51 -32.76
CA ALA A 316 4.90 -42.77 -33.38
C ALA A 316 5.21 -42.82 -34.88
N GLY A 317 5.22 -41.66 -35.55
CA GLY A 317 5.57 -41.53 -36.97
C GLY A 317 7.06 -41.56 -37.29
N LEU A 318 7.94 -41.51 -36.27
CA LEU A 318 9.39 -41.57 -36.45
C LEU A 318 9.90 -42.99 -36.73
N ASP A 319 11.07 -43.11 -37.35
CA ASP A 319 11.72 -44.40 -37.52
C ASP A 319 12.11 -45.04 -36.17
N SER A 320 12.15 -46.37 -36.16
CA SER A 320 12.45 -47.16 -34.97
C SER A 320 13.79 -46.81 -34.32
N GLY A 321 14.79 -46.43 -35.12
CA GLY A 321 16.12 -46.09 -34.61
C GLY A 321 16.11 -44.77 -33.83
N ARG A 322 15.50 -43.72 -34.42
CA ARG A 322 15.29 -42.44 -33.74
C ARG A 322 14.41 -42.57 -32.51
N GLN A 323 13.37 -43.41 -32.56
CA GLN A 323 12.51 -43.65 -31.38
C GLN A 323 13.29 -44.24 -30.20
N GLU A 324 14.15 -45.23 -30.44
CA GLU A 324 14.99 -45.83 -29.40
C GLU A 324 16.02 -44.85 -28.84
N GLU A 325 16.66 -44.07 -29.72
CA GLU A 325 17.63 -43.06 -29.31
C GLU A 325 17.00 -41.99 -28.41
N ILE A 326 15.86 -41.43 -28.82
CA ILE A 326 15.15 -40.38 -28.08
C ILE A 326 14.66 -40.90 -26.72
N LYS A 327 14.13 -42.14 -26.66
CA LYS A 327 13.75 -42.77 -25.39
C LYS A 327 14.94 -42.86 -24.44
N LYS A 328 16.07 -43.37 -24.92
CA LYS A 328 17.29 -43.52 -24.12
C LYS A 328 17.79 -42.17 -23.60
N GLN A 329 17.84 -41.15 -24.44
CA GLN A 329 18.27 -39.80 -24.06
C GLN A 329 17.29 -39.15 -23.05
N SER A 330 15.98 -39.33 -23.26
CA SER A 330 14.95 -38.80 -22.36
C SER A 330 15.00 -39.45 -20.96
N GLU A 331 15.22 -40.76 -20.89
CA GLU A 331 15.39 -41.45 -19.60
C GLU A 331 16.61 -40.94 -18.83
N GLN A 332 17.73 -40.74 -19.52
CA GLN A 332 18.95 -40.16 -18.94
C GLN A 332 18.70 -38.73 -18.41
N ASN A 333 18.03 -37.87 -19.19
CA ASN A 333 17.66 -36.52 -18.77
C ASN A 333 16.70 -36.52 -17.57
N ARG A 334 15.74 -37.45 -17.52
CA ARG A 334 14.80 -37.59 -16.40
C ARG A 334 15.50 -38.02 -15.12
N ILE A 335 16.50 -38.88 -15.21
CA ILE A 335 17.33 -39.28 -14.06
C ILE A 335 18.21 -38.09 -13.61
N ALA A 336 18.88 -37.42 -14.56
CA ALA A 336 19.75 -36.28 -14.26
C ALA A 336 19.00 -35.11 -13.62
N SER A 337 17.80 -34.79 -14.10
CA SER A 337 16.96 -33.71 -13.56
C SER A 337 16.46 -34.01 -12.13
N LYS A 338 16.07 -35.26 -11.82
CA LYS A 338 15.72 -35.69 -10.46
C LYS A 338 16.90 -35.62 -9.49
N LEU A 339 18.12 -35.86 -9.98
CA LEU A 339 19.34 -35.78 -9.17
C LEU A 339 19.82 -34.34 -8.95
N LYS A 340 19.49 -33.42 -9.86
CA LYS A 340 19.82 -32.00 -9.74
C LYS A 340 18.94 -31.37 -8.65
N LYS A 341 19.41 -31.40 -7.40
CA LYS A 341 18.82 -30.62 -6.28
C LYS A 341 18.99 -29.11 -6.54
N ILE A 342 18.16 -28.57 -7.42
CA ILE A 342 18.09 -27.13 -7.64
C ILE A 342 17.40 -26.53 -6.42
N LYS A 343 18.08 -25.60 -5.74
CA LYS A 343 17.46 -24.80 -4.68
C LYS A 343 16.50 -23.80 -5.35
N LEU A 344 15.27 -24.25 -5.57
CA LEU A 344 14.24 -23.51 -6.33
C LEU A 344 13.90 -22.15 -5.70
N LEU A 345 13.98 -22.02 -4.37
CA LEU A 345 13.58 -20.82 -3.64
C LEU A 345 14.77 -20.20 -2.91
N ARG A 346 15.06 -18.94 -3.24
CA ARG A 346 15.92 -18.05 -2.47
C ARG A 346 15.20 -17.52 -1.25
N ARG A 347 15.94 -16.87 -0.36
CA ARG A 347 15.39 -16.33 0.90
C ARG A 347 14.38 -15.20 0.65
N GLU A 348 14.58 -14.45 -0.42
CA GLU A 348 13.70 -13.38 -0.90
C GLU A 348 12.40 -13.96 -1.46
N ASP A 349 12.48 -14.98 -2.32
CA ASP A 349 11.32 -15.70 -2.88
C ASP A 349 10.41 -16.29 -1.80
N LEU A 350 10.96 -16.68 -0.65
CA LEU A 350 10.18 -17.18 0.49
C LEU A 350 9.36 -16.06 1.17
N GLN A 351 9.81 -14.81 1.09
CA GLN A 351 9.03 -13.66 1.56
C GLN A 351 7.89 -13.36 0.60
N ASP A 352 8.15 -13.41 -0.70
CA ASP A 352 7.12 -13.23 -1.72
C ASP A 352 6.10 -14.35 -1.69
N LEU A 353 6.53 -15.60 -1.49
CA LEU A 353 5.62 -16.74 -1.28
C LEU A 353 4.76 -16.56 -0.03
N LYS A 354 5.31 -15.99 1.05
CA LYS A 354 4.52 -15.66 2.24
C LYS A 354 3.49 -14.56 1.94
N ARG A 355 3.85 -13.55 1.14
CA ARG A 355 2.91 -12.51 0.70
C ARG A 355 1.79 -13.12 -0.17
N LEU A 356 2.15 -13.92 -1.17
CA LEU A 356 1.20 -14.64 -2.04
C LEU A 356 0.25 -15.54 -1.25
N LYS A 357 0.77 -16.27 -0.24
CA LYS A 357 -0.07 -17.08 0.66
C LYS A 357 -1.07 -16.23 1.46
N VAL A 358 -0.72 -14.99 1.78
CA VAL A 358 -1.64 -14.05 2.45
C VAL A 358 -2.68 -13.50 1.47
N GLU A 359 -2.26 -13.13 0.25
CA GLU A 359 -3.15 -12.63 -0.79
C GLU A 359 -4.17 -13.68 -1.24
N MET A 360 -3.75 -14.94 -1.39
CA MET A 360 -4.63 -16.07 -1.73
C MET A 360 -5.49 -16.55 -0.54
N GLY A 361 -5.41 -15.91 0.63
CA GLY A 361 -6.19 -16.30 1.81
C GLY A 361 -5.78 -17.62 2.45
N LEU A 362 -4.68 -18.24 2.00
CA LEU A 362 -4.15 -19.50 2.54
C LEU A 362 -3.53 -19.31 3.94
N VAL A 363 -3.10 -18.09 4.27
CA VAL A 363 -2.57 -17.73 5.59
C VAL A 363 -3.07 -16.34 5.97
N ALA A 364 -3.71 -16.19 7.13
CA ALA A 364 -4.07 -14.87 7.65
C ALA A 364 -2.79 -14.07 8.00
N GLY A 365 -2.51 -13.03 7.22
CA GLY A 365 -1.38 -12.14 7.47
C GLY A 365 -1.52 -11.46 8.83
N ARG A 366 -0.49 -11.55 9.69
CA ARG A 366 -0.45 -10.81 10.97
C ARG A 366 -0.62 -9.29 10.77
N MET A 367 -0.23 -8.79 9.61
CA MET A 367 -0.30 -7.37 9.25
C MET A 367 -1.68 -6.97 8.72
N THR A 368 -2.43 -7.86 8.07
CA THR A 368 -3.82 -7.59 7.65
C THR A 368 -4.76 -7.51 8.84
N ILE A 369 -4.58 -8.34 9.87
CA ILE A 369 -5.37 -8.26 11.12
C ILE A 369 -5.10 -6.93 11.86
N LEU A 370 -3.84 -6.51 11.91
CA LEU A 370 -3.45 -5.28 12.60
C LEU A 370 -3.90 -4.03 11.83
N MET A 371 -3.80 -4.03 10.50
CA MET A 371 -4.24 -2.93 9.63
C MET A 371 -5.77 -2.87 9.48
N GLN A 372 -6.46 -4.01 9.47
CA GLN A 372 -7.93 -4.05 9.57
C GLN A 372 -8.41 -3.57 10.95
N GLY A 373 -7.72 -3.93 12.03
CA GLY A 373 -8.01 -3.44 13.38
C GLY A 373 -7.84 -1.93 13.49
N VAL A 374 -6.72 -1.38 13.03
CA VAL A 374 -6.45 0.07 13.03
C VAL A 374 -7.39 0.81 12.06
N GLY A 375 -7.66 0.26 10.88
CA GLY A 375 -8.56 0.84 9.88
C GLY A 375 -10.04 0.76 10.24
N TRP A 376 -10.45 -0.24 11.02
CA TRP A 376 -11.80 -0.34 11.57
C TRP A 376 -11.98 0.64 12.74
N LEU A 377 -10.99 0.72 13.62
CA LEU A 377 -10.99 1.68 14.72
C LEU A 377 -10.97 3.12 14.20
N SER A 378 -10.12 3.42 13.21
CA SER A 378 -10.06 4.74 12.59
C SER A 378 -11.37 5.10 11.89
N ARG A 379 -11.98 4.20 11.12
CA ARG A 379 -13.30 4.44 10.48
C ARG A 379 -14.42 4.64 11.49
N LYS A 380 -14.46 3.87 12.59
CA LYS A 380 -15.44 4.04 13.68
C LYS A 380 -15.27 5.40 14.37
N ILE A 381 -14.04 5.79 14.66
CA ILE A 381 -13.71 7.09 15.25
C ILE A 381 -14.05 8.22 14.26
N LEU A 382 -13.72 8.09 12.98
CA LEU A 382 -14.04 9.08 11.95
C LEU A 382 -15.55 9.23 11.76
N HIS A 383 -16.32 8.13 11.76
CA HIS A 383 -17.78 8.17 11.66
C HIS A 383 -18.42 8.80 12.89
N GLY A 384 -17.97 8.43 14.09
CA GLY A 384 -18.43 9.05 15.33
C GLY A 384 -18.14 10.54 15.35
N PHE A 385 -16.94 10.95 14.90
CA PHE A 385 -16.57 12.35 14.79
C PHE A 385 -17.33 13.09 13.70
N LYS A 386 -17.55 12.49 12.52
CA LYS A 386 -18.38 13.07 11.46
C LYS A 386 -19.80 13.35 11.97
N TRP A 387 -20.36 12.43 12.75
CA TRP A 387 -21.66 12.63 13.38
C TRP A 387 -21.63 13.77 14.42
N ILE A 388 -20.61 13.84 15.27
CA ILE A 388 -20.43 14.94 16.25
C ILE A 388 -20.25 16.29 15.55
N LEU A 389 -19.39 16.36 14.52
CA LEU A 389 -19.10 17.58 13.78
C LEU A 389 -20.36 18.11 13.07
N LEU A 390 -21.11 17.24 12.40
CA LEU A 390 -22.38 17.62 11.77
C LEU A 390 -23.37 18.13 12.83
N ARG A 391 -23.45 17.49 13.99
CA ARG A 391 -24.34 17.92 15.09
C ARG A 391 -23.93 19.26 15.70
N VAL A 392 -22.62 19.54 15.79
CA VAL A 392 -22.09 20.84 16.20
C VAL A 392 -22.38 21.91 15.15
N LEU A 393 -22.22 21.58 13.86
CA LEU A 393 -22.56 22.49 12.76
C LEU A 393 -24.06 22.82 12.73
N ASP A 394 -24.92 21.81 12.86
CA ASP A 394 -26.38 21.95 12.95
C ASP A 394 -26.76 22.77 14.20
N GLY A 395 -26.06 22.54 15.32
CA GLY A 395 -26.19 23.33 16.54
C GLY A 395 -25.83 24.80 16.33
N LEU A 396 -24.74 25.10 15.63
CA LEU A 396 -24.31 26.46 15.28
C LEU A 396 -25.26 27.15 14.30
N ILE A 397 -25.76 26.43 13.30
CA ILE A 397 -26.74 26.94 12.32
C ILE A 397 -28.07 27.25 13.04
N ASN A 398 -28.52 26.38 13.95
CA ASN A 398 -29.70 26.62 14.76
C ASN A 398 -29.47 27.75 15.78
N PHE A 399 -28.27 27.88 16.35
CA PHE A 399 -27.89 28.98 17.24
C PHE A 399 -27.96 30.35 16.54
N GLY A 400 -27.65 30.41 15.25
CA GLY A 400 -27.83 31.60 14.42
C GLY A 400 -29.29 32.09 14.39
N LYS A 401 -30.26 31.16 14.44
CA LYS A 401 -31.71 31.42 14.40
C LYS A 401 -32.35 31.72 15.76
N PHE A 402 -31.62 31.60 16.87
CA PHE A 402 -32.15 31.89 18.21
C PHE A 402 -32.29 33.39 18.49
N SER A 403 -33.31 33.77 19.27
CA SER A 403 -33.49 35.15 19.76
C SER A 403 -32.34 35.56 20.69
N LEU A 404 -32.05 36.87 20.80
CA LEU A 404 -30.95 37.41 21.63
C LEU A 404 -30.97 36.89 23.07
N ARG A 405 -32.16 36.69 23.66
CA ARG A 405 -32.32 36.11 25.00
C ARG A 405 -31.90 34.64 25.07
N GLY A 406 -32.22 33.84 24.05
CA GLY A 406 -31.78 32.44 23.96
C GLY A 406 -30.27 32.30 23.77
N LYS A 407 -29.65 33.23 23.03
CA LYS A 407 -28.19 33.30 22.87
C LYS A 407 -27.49 33.57 24.21
N LEU A 408 -28.02 34.50 25.01
CA LEU A 408 -27.51 34.79 26.35
C LEU A 408 -27.70 33.63 27.32
N ILE A 409 -28.85 32.95 27.31
CA ILE A 409 -29.11 31.78 28.17
C ILE A 409 -28.13 30.65 27.85
N CYS A 410 -27.90 30.33 26.58
CA CYS A 410 -26.90 29.34 26.19
C CYS A 410 -25.48 29.75 26.61
N PHE A 411 -25.14 31.04 26.54
CA PHE A 411 -23.84 31.54 26.99
C PHE A 411 -23.66 31.40 28.50
N VAL A 412 -24.71 31.65 29.29
CA VAL A 412 -24.72 31.45 30.75
C VAL A 412 -24.65 29.96 31.09
N VAL A 413 -25.39 29.10 30.39
CA VAL A 413 -25.32 27.64 30.63
C VAL A 413 -23.93 27.10 30.28
N LEU A 414 -23.31 27.59 29.20
CA LEU A 414 -21.96 27.23 28.80
C LEU A 414 -20.92 27.74 29.81
N SER A 415 -21.06 28.97 30.31
CA SER A 415 -20.15 29.53 31.31
C SER A 415 -20.26 28.81 32.65
N VAL A 416 -21.47 28.47 33.10
CA VAL A 416 -21.71 27.68 34.31
C VAL A 416 -21.17 26.27 34.17
N SER A 417 -21.29 25.65 32.99
CA SER A 417 -20.72 24.32 32.72
C SER A 417 -19.19 24.32 32.73
N ILE A 418 -18.57 25.37 32.18
CA ILE A 418 -17.12 25.57 32.22
C ILE A 418 -16.65 25.81 33.67
N MET A 419 -17.37 26.64 34.44
CA MET A 419 -17.10 26.89 35.85
C MET A 419 -17.24 25.63 36.71
N LEU A 420 -18.25 24.79 36.45
CA LEU A 420 -18.40 23.50 37.14
C LEU A 420 -17.25 22.54 36.81
N ALA A 421 -16.81 22.48 35.55
CA ALA A 421 -15.72 21.62 35.12
C ALA A 421 -14.37 22.08 35.72
N LEU A 422 -14.11 23.38 35.77
CA LEU A 422 -12.93 23.96 36.42
C LEU A 422 -12.96 23.76 37.94
N GLY A 423 -14.11 23.98 38.60
CA GLY A 423 -14.27 23.74 40.04
C GLY A 423 -14.11 22.27 40.44
N PHE A 424 -14.53 21.32 39.60
CA PHE A 424 -14.25 19.89 39.82
C PHE A 424 -12.76 19.56 39.72
N SER A 425 -12.02 20.20 38.82
CA SER A 425 -10.58 19.99 38.68
C SER A 425 -9.77 20.53 39.86
N GLU A 426 -10.23 21.62 40.48
CA GLU A 426 -9.65 22.19 41.69
C GLU A 426 -9.92 21.33 42.94
N LEU A 427 -11.13 20.77 43.05
CA LEU A 427 -11.49 19.88 44.17
C LEU A 427 -10.68 18.57 44.17
N VAL A 428 -10.33 18.06 42.98
CA VAL A 428 -9.48 16.87 42.81
C VAL A 428 -8.01 17.18 43.14
N SER A 429 -7.53 18.40 42.90
CA SER A 429 -6.18 18.83 43.30
C SER A 429 -6.06 19.08 44.81
N LYS A 430 -7.08 19.66 45.46
CA LYS A 430 -7.04 20.00 46.89
C LYS A 430 -6.99 18.78 47.83
N ASN A 431 -7.42 17.61 47.35
CA ASN A 431 -7.33 16.34 48.09
C ASN A 431 -5.92 15.72 48.07
N LYS A 432 -4.98 16.32 47.31
CA LYS A 432 -3.59 15.86 47.20
C LYS A 432 -2.64 16.54 48.20
N ASP A 433 -3.08 17.64 48.82
CA ASP A 433 -2.22 18.52 49.63
C ASP A 433 -2.33 18.28 51.15
N ASN A 434 -3.11 17.29 51.60
CA ASN A 434 -3.22 16.94 53.02
C ASN A 434 -2.34 15.72 53.38
N LEU A 435 -1.02 15.92 53.45
CA LEU A 435 -0.09 15.10 54.25
C LEU A 435 0.97 16.04 54.90
N PRO A 436 1.48 15.77 56.12
CA PRO A 436 2.00 16.82 57.01
C PRO A 436 3.38 17.40 56.63
N PRO A 437 3.71 18.62 57.13
CA PRO A 437 4.74 19.47 56.56
C PRO A 437 6.10 19.34 57.28
N ALA A 438 7.20 19.42 56.52
CA ALA A 438 8.51 19.75 57.08
C ALA A 438 9.31 20.63 56.10
N LEU A 439 9.24 21.92 56.39
CA LEU A 439 10.21 23.00 56.19
C LEU A 439 11.09 23.00 54.93
N SER A 440 10.73 23.91 54.02
CA SER A 440 11.67 24.61 53.16
C SER A 440 12.60 25.50 54.00
N THR A 441 13.92 25.30 53.87
CA THR A 441 14.88 26.39 54.12
C THR A 441 15.99 26.32 53.09
N ALA A 442 16.11 27.44 52.38
CA ALA A 442 17.22 28.01 51.63
C ALA A 442 18.55 27.24 51.58
N LEU A 443 19.06 27.09 50.36
CA LEU A 443 20.49 26.94 50.08
C LEU A 443 21.23 28.23 50.47
N PRO A 444 22.41 28.10 51.10
CA PRO A 444 23.63 28.56 50.45
C PRO A 444 24.68 27.45 50.33
N ALA A 445 25.52 27.59 49.31
CA ALA A 445 26.57 26.66 48.89
C ALA A 445 27.78 26.61 49.88
N PRO A 446 28.91 25.98 49.51
CA PRO A 446 29.17 24.54 49.46
C PRO A 446 30.33 24.16 50.41
N LYS A 447 30.24 23.10 51.22
CA LYS A 447 31.42 22.51 51.89
C LYS A 447 31.33 21.00 52.09
N ALA A 448 32.52 20.42 52.06
CA ALA A 448 32.86 19.02 51.97
C ALA A 448 32.41 18.15 53.17
N SER A 449 32.31 16.85 52.85
CA SER A 449 32.44 15.65 53.68
C SER A 449 32.14 15.76 55.19
N LYS A 450 31.11 15.01 55.61
CA LYS A 450 31.26 13.96 56.64
C LYS A 450 30.03 13.05 56.65
N ALA A 451 30.32 11.76 56.76
CA ALA A 451 29.39 10.65 56.71
C ALA A 451 28.26 10.78 57.74
N LYS A 452 27.01 10.62 57.27
CA LYS A 452 25.86 10.29 58.11
C LYS A 452 25.52 8.83 57.83
N LYS A 453 25.59 8.00 58.86
CA LYS A 453 25.32 6.55 58.83
C LYS A 453 23.99 6.29 58.11
N ASP A 454 24.10 5.62 56.97
CA ASP A 454 23.01 5.35 56.04
C ASP A 454 22.27 4.10 56.52
N ASP A 455 21.01 4.22 56.97
CA ASP A 455 20.16 3.08 57.30
C ASP A 455 19.52 2.49 56.02
N ARG A 456 20.38 2.28 55.02
CA ARG A 456 20.01 1.84 53.67
C ARG A 456 20.85 0.62 53.31
N VAL A 457 20.19 -0.37 52.73
CA VAL A 457 20.83 -1.58 52.20
C VAL A 457 20.95 -1.47 50.69
N PHE A 458 22.10 -1.83 50.15
CA PHE A 458 22.39 -1.76 48.73
C PHE A 458 22.20 -3.13 48.09
N THR A 459 21.61 -3.19 46.90
CA THR A 459 21.41 -4.44 46.16
C THR A 459 21.83 -4.28 44.71
N VAL A 460 22.24 -5.38 44.08
CA VAL A 460 22.70 -5.38 42.69
C VAL A 460 21.55 -5.84 41.80
N GLN A 461 21.06 -4.96 40.92
CA GLN A 461 20.08 -5.31 39.90
C GLN A 461 20.79 -5.68 38.59
N ILE A 462 20.54 -6.91 38.12
CA ILE A 462 21.18 -7.44 36.90
C ILE A 462 20.36 -7.09 35.66
N ALA A 463 19.03 -7.23 35.75
CA ALA A 463 18.14 -7.09 34.62
C ALA A 463 16.73 -6.72 35.04
N ALA A 464 15.99 -6.11 34.13
CA ALA A 464 14.55 -5.89 34.23
C ALA A 464 13.89 -6.42 32.95
N VAL A 465 13.01 -7.41 33.07
CA VAL A 465 12.34 -8.05 31.92
C VAL A 465 10.82 -7.91 32.03
N VAL A 466 10.13 -7.98 30.88
CA VAL A 466 8.67 -7.74 30.81
C VAL A 466 7.82 -9.00 31.04
N SER A 467 8.44 -10.16 31.26
CA SER A 467 7.76 -11.45 31.41
C SER A 467 8.31 -12.25 32.59
N ALA A 468 7.41 -12.82 33.41
CA ALA A 468 7.76 -13.68 34.54
C ALA A 468 8.57 -14.91 34.08
N ASN A 469 8.12 -15.59 33.02
CA ASN A 469 8.80 -16.76 32.45
C ASN A 469 10.23 -16.43 31.98
N GLN A 470 10.48 -15.22 31.48
CA GLN A 470 11.82 -14.79 31.11
C GLN A 470 12.70 -14.53 32.34
N ALA A 471 12.12 -13.95 33.40
CA ALA A 471 12.82 -13.75 34.67
C ALA A 471 13.21 -15.09 35.29
N ASP A 472 12.30 -16.06 35.33
CA ASP A 472 12.55 -17.39 35.89
C ASP A 472 13.62 -18.16 35.12
N LYS A 473 13.58 -18.11 33.78
CA LYS A 473 14.64 -18.70 32.94
C LYS A 473 16.01 -18.07 33.20
N MET A 474 16.04 -16.75 33.42
CA MET A 474 17.28 -16.03 33.71
C MET A 474 17.81 -16.35 35.11
N VAL A 475 16.95 -16.41 36.13
CA VAL A 475 17.31 -16.83 37.49
C VAL A 475 17.87 -18.26 37.48
N ARG A 476 17.21 -19.21 36.80
CA ARG A 476 17.72 -20.59 36.69
C ARG A 476 19.09 -20.67 36.02
N ARG A 477 19.33 -19.86 34.98
CA ARG A 477 20.64 -19.80 34.31
C ARG A 477 21.72 -19.25 35.24
N LEU A 478 21.41 -18.21 36.01
CA LEU A 478 22.35 -17.59 36.94
C LEU A 478 22.67 -18.50 38.14
N LYS A 479 21.67 -19.22 38.68
CA LYS A 479 21.90 -20.27 39.69
C LYS A 479 22.81 -21.38 39.17
N LYS A 480 22.63 -21.82 37.92
CA LYS A 480 23.53 -22.81 37.27
C LYS A 480 24.97 -22.31 37.11
N LYS A 481 25.20 -21.00 37.13
CA LYS A 481 26.53 -20.38 37.11
C LYS A 481 27.09 -20.11 38.51
N GLY A 482 26.47 -20.64 39.57
CA GLY A 482 26.92 -20.48 40.95
C GLY A 482 26.55 -19.13 41.57
N VAL A 483 25.62 -18.36 40.99
CA VAL A 483 25.17 -17.09 41.57
C VAL A 483 24.05 -17.34 42.58
N GLU A 484 24.31 -17.05 43.85
CA GLU A 484 23.38 -17.23 44.96
C GLU A 484 22.71 -15.91 45.37
N GLY A 485 21.65 -15.97 46.19
CA GLY A 485 20.97 -14.76 46.70
C GLY A 485 20.13 -13.98 45.68
N LEU A 486 19.71 -14.63 44.59
CA LEU A 486 18.85 -14.06 43.54
C LEU A 486 17.39 -13.99 43.96
N TYR A 487 16.75 -12.83 43.80
CA TYR A 487 15.31 -12.64 43.99
C TYR A 487 14.71 -11.73 42.92
N VAL A 488 13.40 -11.86 42.67
CA VAL A 488 12.67 -11.11 41.63
C VAL A 488 11.67 -10.16 42.27
N VAL A 489 11.71 -8.89 41.86
CA VAL A 489 10.78 -7.86 42.31
C VAL A 489 9.87 -7.45 41.17
N LYS A 490 8.56 -7.56 41.38
CA LYS A 490 7.52 -7.11 40.43
C LYS A 490 7.23 -5.63 40.65
N SER A 491 7.24 -4.83 39.58
CA SER A 491 6.88 -3.39 39.64
C SER A 491 6.07 -2.96 38.42
N VAL A 492 5.17 -1.98 38.58
CA VAL A 492 4.29 -1.51 37.49
C VAL A 492 5.08 -0.66 36.49
N ARG A 493 4.82 -0.84 35.19
CA ARG A 493 5.45 -0.07 34.11
C ARG A 493 4.54 1.09 33.69
N ARG A 494 5.13 2.27 33.45
CA ARG A 494 4.40 3.50 33.02
C ARG A 494 3.56 3.33 31.74
N ALA A 495 4.00 2.47 30.82
CA ALA A 495 3.30 2.17 29.56
C ALA A 495 2.38 0.93 29.65
N GLY A 496 1.96 0.54 30.85
CA GLY A 496 1.14 -0.66 31.10
C GLY A 496 1.96 -1.94 31.28
N GLY A 497 1.46 -2.87 32.10
CA GLY A 497 2.11 -4.14 32.44
C GLY A 497 3.10 -4.07 33.61
N HIS A 498 3.90 -5.14 33.79
CA HIS A 498 4.83 -5.27 34.91
C HIS A 498 6.28 -5.50 34.45
N TRP A 499 7.22 -4.87 35.15
CA TRP A 499 8.64 -5.23 35.16
C TRP A 499 8.91 -6.29 36.21
N TYR A 500 9.64 -7.33 35.81
CA TYR A 500 10.23 -8.33 36.69
C TYR A 500 11.73 -8.03 36.79
N LYS A 501 12.13 -7.41 37.92
CA LYS A 501 13.50 -6.96 38.18
C LYS A 501 14.26 -8.04 38.96
N ILE A 502 15.37 -8.51 38.42
CA ILE A 502 16.21 -9.55 39.02
C ILE A 502 17.32 -8.87 39.82
N ARG A 503 17.37 -9.14 41.13
CA ARG A 503 18.32 -8.54 42.07
C ARG A 503 19.12 -9.62 42.80
N ILE A 504 20.32 -9.26 43.26
CA ILE A 504 21.22 -10.13 44.02
C ILE A 504 21.61 -9.46 45.32
N GLY A 505 21.43 -10.19 46.42
CA GLY A 505 21.99 -9.88 47.73
C GLY A 505 21.51 -8.57 48.33
N GLN A 506 21.94 -8.31 49.56
CA GLN A 506 21.80 -7.04 50.24
C GLN A 506 23.14 -6.76 50.93
N PHE A 507 23.70 -5.58 50.68
CA PHE A 507 25.03 -5.18 51.11
C PHE A 507 24.93 -3.90 51.95
N PRO A 508 25.79 -3.76 52.97
CA PRO A 508 25.76 -2.61 53.86
C PRO A 508 26.31 -1.32 53.22
N SER A 509 27.03 -1.42 52.10
CA SER A 509 27.53 -0.25 51.35
C SER A 509 27.47 -0.45 49.85
N LYS A 510 27.44 0.67 49.11
CA LYS A 510 27.44 0.70 47.65
C LYS A 510 28.73 0.09 47.08
N GLU A 511 29.85 0.34 47.74
CA GLU A 511 31.18 -0.16 47.35
C GLU A 511 31.23 -1.69 47.46
N GLN A 512 30.70 -2.27 48.55
CA GLN A 512 30.65 -3.72 48.71
C GLN A 512 29.74 -4.39 47.67
N ALA A 513 28.57 -3.79 47.39
CA ALA A 513 27.69 -4.25 46.31
C ALA A 513 28.38 -4.18 44.94
N GLY A 514 29.12 -3.10 44.68
CA GLY A 514 29.88 -2.91 43.45
C GLY A 514 31.04 -3.91 43.29
N VAL A 515 31.82 -4.15 44.34
CA VAL A 515 32.92 -5.14 44.34
C VAL A 515 32.37 -6.54 44.07
N TYR A 516 31.27 -6.92 44.72
CA TYR A 516 30.62 -8.20 44.47
C TYR A 516 30.11 -8.31 43.02
N ALA A 517 29.46 -7.26 42.50
CA ALA A 517 28.97 -7.25 41.13
C ALA A 517 30.10 -7.31 40.08
N ASN A 518 31.21 -6.62 40.32
CA ASN A 518 32.39 -6.67 39.45
C ASN A 518 32.98 -8.09 39.39
N ARG A 519 33.10 -8.80 40.53
CA ARG A 519 33.52 -10.22 40.52
C ARG A 519 32.60 -11.11 39.68
N LEU A 520 31.30 -10.82 39.66
CA LEU A 520 30.34 -11.56 38.81
C LEU A 520 30.46 -11.20 37.32
N VAL A 521 30.89 -9.99 36.99
CA VAL A 521 31.21 -9.58 35.61
C VAL A 521 32.52 -10.25 35.15
N ASP A 522 33.55 -10.22 36.00
CA ASP A 522 34.88 -10.77 35.69
C ASP A 522 34.84 -12.29 35.50
N SER A 523 34.02 -12.99 36.31
CA SER A 523 33.73 -14.42 36.14
C SER A 523 32.80 -14.73 34.94
N LYS A 524 32.42 -13.73 34.14
CA LYS A 524 31.49 -13.84 33.00
C LYS A 524 30.11 -14.42 33.38
N SER A 525 29.73 -14.27 34.64
CA SER A 525 28.45 -14.73 35.17
C SER A 525 27.32 -13.79 34.76
N ILE A 526 27.57 -12.47 34.81
CA ILE A 526 26.68 -11.41 34.35
C ILE A 526 27.41 -10.47 33.37
N LYS A 527 26.66 -9.70 32.56
CA LYS A 527 27.25 -8.76 31.59
C LYS A 527 27.31 -7.32 32.11
N ASN A 528 26.19 -6.84 32.66
CA ASN A 528 26.03 -5.48 33.18
C ASN A 528 25.24 -5.55 34.50
N TYR A 529 25.37 -4.52 35.34
CA TYR A 529 24.63 -4.40 36.60
C TYR A 529 24.36 -2.94 36.98
N PHE A 530 23.41 -2.75 37.90
CA PHE A 530 23.12 -1.47 38.55
C PHE A 530 23.06 -1.66 40.07
N VAL A 531 23.74 -0.83 40.85
CA VAL A 531 23.60 -0.84 42.32
C VAL A 531 22.49 0.11 42.72
N ILE A 532 21.55 -0.38 43.53
CA ILE A 532 20.37 0.35 43.99
C ILE A 532 20.39 0.39 45.52
N SER A 533 20.16 1.56 46.10
CA SER A 533 19.90 1.70 47.53
C SER A 533 18.42 1.43 47.82
N LEU A 534 18.17 0.64 48.87
CA LEU A 534 16.86 0.38 49.42
C LEU A 534 16.84 0.86 50.87
N PRO A 535 15.73 1.43 51.36
CA PRO A 535 15.57 1.66 52.79
C PRO A 535 15.64 0.31 53.52
N LYS A 536 16.31 0.28 54.68
CA LYS A 536 16.27 -0.88 55.56
C LYS A 536 14.87 -0.93 56.18
N ASN A 537 14.14 -2.02 55.98
CA ASN A 537 12.84 -2.24 56.62
C ASN A 537 13.02 -2.74 58.05
#